data_AF-A0A978VIC3-F1
#
_entry.id   AF-A0A978VIC3-F1
#
_cell.length_a   1.000
_cell.length_b   1.000
_cell.length_c   1.000
_cell.angle_alpha   90.00
_cell.angle_beta   90.00
_cell.angle_gamma   90.00
#
_symmetry.space_group_name_H-M   'P 1'
#
loop_
_entity.id
_entity.type
_entity.pdbx_description
1 polymer ?
#
loop_
_entity_poly.entity_id
_entity_poly.type
_entity_poly.pdbx_seq_one_letter_code
_entity_poly.pdbx_strand_id
1 'polypeptide(L)'
;MDVFLNSNILSFTSPRDACSSAVSTKFRSAADSDTAMANGRISFQGHVKIEEMGGEKLRDGPDSDFMRWRWKPDGDGCELPIFNPTEFLELVRGKSLAFVGDSVARNHMQSLICLLSRVEYPVDVSIRPDFNFKRWRYTTYNFTMATFWTPYLIKRKESYNGGLFSLYLDEFDEEWTNQVEEFDYIILSAGQWFLRPLIFYEKGNIVGCHYCLPDSNNNATELGVSYGYRKAFRTAFKAINSLKNYKGITYLRTFVPSHFENGLWNKGGNCVRTRPFRRNETQLEGETLELYKAQLEEFRNAEREGRERGLKFRLLDTTQVMLLRPDGHPSRYGHWPQENVTLHNDCVHWCLPGPIDTWNDFLLEMMKIDLH
;
A
#
# COMPACT_ATOMS: atom_id res chain seq x y z
N MET A 1 -28.77 9.04 7.52
CA MET A 1 -28.10 10.36 7.57
C MET A 1 -26.68 10.10 7.18
N ASP A 2 -26.52 10.12 5.87
CA ASP A 2 -25.40 9.57 5.14
C ASP A 2 -24.42 10.68 4.81
N VAL A 3 -23.21 10.56 5.35
CA VAL A 3 -22.06 11.35 4.91
C VAL A 3 -21.06 10.31 4.46
N PHE A 4 -21.12 9.99 3.16
CA PHE A 4 -20.19 9.08 2.53
C PHE A 4 -18.81 9.73 2.43
N LEU A 5 -17.80 8.93 2.76
CA LEU A 5 -16.39 9.20 2.49
C LEU A 5 -16.19 9.50 1.01
N ASN A 6 -16.32 10.78 0.63
CA ASN A 6 -15.39 11.33 -0.33
C ASN A 6 -14.01 11.01 0.22
N SER A 7 -13.21 10.25 -0.51
CA SER A 7 -11.82 9.92 -0.21
C SER A 7 -10.92 11.15 -0.33
N ASN A 8 -11.30 12.25 0.31
CA ASN A 8 -10.46 13.39 0.67
C ASN A 8 -9.61 13.06 1.91
N ILE A 9 -9.34 11.78 2.17
CA ILE A 9 -8.27 11.38 3.09
C ILE A 9 -6.98 11.81 2.39
N LEU A 10 -6.50 12.99 2.78
CA LEU A 10 -5.26 13.60 2.31
C LEU A 10 -5.11 13.58 0.78
N SER A 11 -6.11 14.12 0.07
CA SER A 11 -5.92 14.54 -1.33
C SER A 11 -4.99 15.75 -1.34
N PHE A 12 -3.70 15.51 -1.11
CA PHE A 12 -2.69 16.55 -1.22
C PHE A 12 -2.70 17.06 -2.65
N THR A 13 -3.11 18.32 -2.80
CA THR A 13 -3.19 19.00 -4.09
C THR A 13 -1.82 19.22 -4.73
N SER A 14 -0.76 19.14 -3.92
CA SER A 14 0.63 19.18 -4.37
C SER A 14 1.55 18.24 -3.56
N PRO A 15 2.68 17.81 -4.14
CA PRO A 15 3.75 17.10 -3.41
C PRO A 15 4.25 17.83 -2.17
N ARG A 16 4.15 19.16 -2.13
CA ARG A 16 4.53 19.98 -0.97
C ARG A 16 3.56 19.80 0.17
N ASP A 17 2.26 19.76 -0.12
CA ASP A 17 1.19 19.59 0.88
C ASP A 17 1.33 18.23 1.60
N ALA A 18 1.75 17.19 0.85
CA ALA A 18 2.00 15.85 1.38
C ALA A 18 3.12 15.79 2.43
N CYS A 19 4.07 16.72 2.34
CA CYS A 19 5.27 16.71 3.16
C CYS A 19 5.34 17.89 4.15
N SER A 20 4.41 18.85 4.09
CA SER A 20 4.35 19.97 5.03
C SER A 20 3.89 19.61 6.45
N SER A 21 3.40 18.38 6.67
CA SER A 21 3.26 17.79 8.02
C SER A 21 4.55 17.11 8.52
N ALA A 22 5.56 16.93 7.66
CA ALA A 22 6.82 16.28 7.98
C ALA A 22 7.87 17.32 8.38
N VAL A 23 7.94 17.65 9.67
CA VAL A 23 9.03 18.46 10.20
C VAL A 23 10.33 17.64 10.21
N SER A 24 11.25 18.02 9.32
CA SER A 24 12.71 17.97 9.44
C SER A 24 13.29 17.04 10.53
N THR A 25 13.89 15.91 10.12
CA THR A 25 14.94 15.26 10.92
C THR A 25 16.12 14.84 10.06
N LYS A 26 17.26 15.50 10.28
CA LYS A 26 18.59 15.03 9.88
C LYS A 26 18.98 13.88 10.81
N PHE A 27 18.98 12.64 10.33
CA PHE A 27 19.73 11.56 10.98
C PHE A 27 21.07 11.37 10.26
N ARG A 28 22.18 11.48 11.00
CA ARG A 28 23.53 11.18 10.52
C ARG A 28 23.73 9.66 10.55
N SER A 29 24.19 9.10 9.44
CA SER A 29 24.65 7.71 9.36
C SER A 29 26.01 7.54 10.05
N ALA A 30 26.16 6.48 10.84
CA ALA A 30 27.48 5.90 11.14
C ALA A 30 27.68 4.70 10.20
N ALA A 31 28.92 4.55 9.72
CA ALA A 31 29.35 3.60 8.69
C ALA A 31 29.85 2.27 9.27
N ASP A 32 30.15 1.35 8.34
CA ASP A 32 30.85 0.04 8.42
C ASP A 32 29.96 -1.18 8.74
N SER A 33 30.06 -2.34 8.08
CA SER A 33 31.06 -2.92 7.16
C SER A 33 30.47 -4.10 6.36
N ASP A 34 31.12 -4.44 5.22
CA ASP A 34 30.91 -5.59 4.33
C ASP A 34 30.59 -6.94 5.02
N THR A 35 29.67 -7.76 4.48
CA THR A 35 29.99 -8.98 3.67
C THR A 35 28.74 -9.79 3.24
N ALA A 36 28.87 -10.38 2.04
CA ALA A 36 28.30 -11.65 1.56
C ALA A 36 26.84 -11.75 1.08
N MET A 37 26.74 -11.73 -0.27
CA MET A 37 25.65 -12.29 -1.07
C MET A 37 25.40 -13.78 -0.76
N ALA A 38 24.12 -14.14 -0.66
CA ALA A 38 23.65 -15.50 -0.91
C ALA A 38 22.46 -15.44 -1.87
N ASN A 39 22.57 -16.19 -2.97
CA ASN A 39 21.49 -16.42 -3.93
C ASN A 39 20.25 -16.98 -3.23
N GLY A 40 19.28 -16.11 -2.98
CA GLY A 40 17.95 -16.44 -2.50
C GLY A 40 17.08 -15.22 -2.74
N ARG A 41 15.92 -15.40 -3.38
CA ARG A 41 14.91 -14.33 -3.47
C ARG A 41 14.64 -13.84 -2.04
N ILE A 42 15.06 -12.62 -1.71
CA ILE A 42 14.67 -12.00 -0.44
C ILE A 42 13.16 -11.72 -0.54
N SER A 43 12.35 -12.70 -0.16
CA SER A 43 11.10 -12.36 0.50
C SER A 43 11.49 -12.01 1.93
N PHE A 44 11.03 -10.86 2.43
CA PHE A 44 11.09 -10.54 3.86
C PHE A 44 10.09 -11.45 4.62
N GLN A 45 10.25 -12.77 4.49
CA GLN A 45 9.46 -13.81 5.14
C GLN A 45 10.18 -14.42 6.34
N GLY A 46 11.34 -13.89 6.71
CA GLY A 46 12.03 -14.27 7.93
C GLY A 46 11.23 -13.86 9.16
N HIS A 47 11.51 -14.52 10.29
CA HIS A 47 11.20 -13.95 11.59
C HIS A 47 11.90 -12.58 11.70
N VAL A 48 11.30 -11.58 12.35
CA VAL A 48 11.91 -10.25 12.39
C VAL A 48 11.62 -9.47 13.67
N LYS A 49 12.49 -8.52 14.03
CA LYS A 49 12.37 -7.67 15.22
C LYS A 49 12.26 -6.19 14.84
N ILE A 50 11.61 -5.43 15.73
CA ILE A 50 11.58 -3.98 15.68
C ILE A 50 12.61 -3.48 16.70
N GLU A 51 13.53 -2.63 16.26
CA GLU A 51 14.56 -2.02 17.11
C GLU A 51 14.38 -0.52 17.19
N GLU A 52 14.68 0.06 18.36
CA GLU A 52 14.71 1.50 18.57
C GLU A 52 16.01 2.07 17.96
N MET A 53 15.89 3.15 17.19
CA MET A 53 17.00 3.90 16.65
C MET A 53 17.65 4.70 17.77
N GLY A 54 18.96 4.52 17.99
CA GLY A 54 19.72 5.30 18.96
C GLY A 54 19.77 6.77 18.55
N GLY A 55 18.98 7.62 19.21
CA GLY A 55 18.92 9.06 18.95
C GLY A 55 18.32 9.82 20.13
N GLU A 56 18.73 11.08 20.31
CA GLU A 56 18.22 11.94 21.37
C GLU A 56 16.70 12.19 21.24
N LYS A 57 16.05 12.39 22.39
CA LYS A 57 14.61 12.60 22.51
C LYS A 57 14.17 13.84 21.72
N LEU A 58 13.64 13.63 20.51
CA LEU A 58 12.94 14.65 19.73
C LEU A 58 11.77 15.20 20.56
N ARG A 59 11.79 16.51 20.86
CA ARG A 59 10.65 17.23 21.43
C ARG A 59 9.81 17.74 20.27
N ASP A 60 8.62 17.16 20.07
CA ASP A 60 7.33 17.88 20.05
C ASP A 60 6.20 17.01 19.44
N GLY A 61 5.05 16.98 20.11
CA GLY A 61 3.88 16.11 19.88
C GLY A 61 3.68 15.11 21.05
N PRO A 62 2.44 14.76 21.46
CA PRO A 62 2.21 13.96 22.66
C PRO A 62 2.80 12.54 22.59
N ASP A 63 3.08 12.04 21.38
CA ASP A 63 3.93 10.87 21.15
C ASP A 63 4.54 10.88 19.73
N SER A 64 5.85 11.10 19.64
CA SER A 64 6.64 11.04 18.40
C SER A 64 7.50 9.77 18.32
N ASP A 65 7.44 8.92 19.34
CA ASP A 65 8.39 7.82 19.53
C ASP A 65 8.17 6.71 18.50
N PHE A 66 6.98 6.64 17.87
CA PHE A 66 6.73 5.76 16.72
C PHE A 66 7.71 5.97 15.56
N MET A 67 8.25 7.18 15.36
CA MET A 67 9.25 7.45 14.32
C MET A 67 10.62 6.87 14.64
N ARG A 68 10.88 6.47 15.88
CA ARG A 68 12.18 5.96 16.32
C ARG A 68 12.36 4.46 16.08
N TRP A 69 11.41 3.79 15.48
CA TRP A 69 11.48 2.34 15.28
C TRP A 69 11.86 2.02 13.85
N ARG A 70 12.87 1.16 13.70
CA ARG A 70 13.24 0.56 12.42
C ARG A 70 13.01 -0.94 12.43
N TRP A 71 12.79 -1.48 11.24
CA TRP A 71 12.75 -2.91 11.03
C TRP A 71 14.16 -3.48 10.93
N LYS A 72 14.42 -4.59 11.62
CA LYS A 72 15.68 -5.31 11.51
C LYS A 72 15.43 -6.79 11.24
N PRO A 73 15.75 -7.28 10.02
CA PRO A 73 15.67 -8.70 9.65
C PRO A 73 16.30 -9.63 10.70
N ASP A 74 15.70 -10.80 10.96
CA ASP A 74 16.43 -11.82 11.74
C ASP A 74 17.52 -12.44 10.84
N GLY A 75 18.75 -12.50 11.37
CA GLY A 75 19.91 -13.09 10.71
C GLY A 75 21.18 -12.35 11.12
N ASP A 76 22.18 -13.06 11.62
CA ASP A 76 23.46 -12.44 12.00
C ASP A 76 24.11 -11.84 10.74
N GLY A 77 24.39 -10.53 10.78
CA GLY A 77 24.95 -9.77 9.65
C GLY A 77 23.94 -9.26 8.60
N CYS A 78 22.63 -9.46 8.79
CA CYS A 78 21.62 -8.91 7.89
C CYS A 78 21.08 -7.57 8.43
N GLU A 79 21.58 -6.46 7.90
CA GLU A 79 21.02 -5.13 8.15
C GLU A 79 20.18 -4.70 6.95
N LEU A 80 19.03 -4.06 7.22
CA LEU A 80 18.27 -3.34 6.21
C LEU A 80 18.79 -1.90 6.17
N PRO A 81 19.43 -1.45 5.06
CA PRO A 81 19.84 -0.07 4.93
C PRO A 81 18.64 0.88 4.96
N ILE A 82 18.83 2.05 5.57
CA ILE A 82 17.84 3.13 5.53
C ILE A 82 17.75 3.66 4.10
N PHE A 83 16.54 3.96 3.64
CA PHE A 83 16.28 4.51 2.32
C PHE A 83 17.16 5.70 1.99
N ASN A 84 17.95 5.55 0.92
CA ASN A 84 18.74 6.62 0.37
C ASN A 84 18.02 7.22 -0.86
N PRO A 85 17.48 8.45 -0.76
CA PRO A 85 16.70 9.04 -1.85
C PRO A 85 17.53 9.32 -3.10
N THR A 86 18.81 9.66 -2.96
CA THR A 86 19.71 9.87 -4.11
C THR A 86 19.95 8.56 -4.84
N GLU A 87 20.23 7.49 -4.10
CA GLU A 87 20.47 6.17 -4.67
C GLU A 87 19.23 5.63 -5.38
N PHE A 88 18.05 5.79 -4.76
CA PHE A 88 16.79 5.42 -5.41
C PHE A 88 16.60 6.18 -6.72
N LEU A 89 16.73 7.52 -6.71
CA LEU A 89 16.54 8.35 -7.91
C LEU A 89 17.54 8.01 -9.02
N GLU A 90 18.79 7.68 -8.69
CA GLU A 90 19.76 7.17 -9.67
C GLU A 90 19.36 5.81 -10.23
N LEU A 91 18.88 4.89 -9.37
CA LEU A 91 18.42 3.56 -9.78
C LEU A 91 17.24 3.63 -10.77
N VAL A 92 16.33 4.58 -10.55
CA VAL A 92 15.14 4.79 -11.39
C VAL A 92 15.31 5.88 -12.45
N ARG A 93 16.55 6.33 -12.69
CA ARG A 93 16.85 7.34 -13.71
C ARG A 93 16.38 6.87 -15.08
N GLY A 94 15.58 7.72 -15.75
CA GLY A 94 15.00 7.44 -17.05
C GLY A 94 13.90 6.36 -17.05
N LYS A 95 13.42 5.96 -15.88
CA LYS A 95 12.39 4.92 -15.72
C LYS A 95 11.08 5.48 -15.20
N SER A 96 10.12 4.60 -14.98
CA SER A 96 8.79 4.93 -14.53
C SER A 96 8.23 3.91 -13.54
N LEU A 97 7.47 4.39 -12.54
CA LEU A 97 6.87 3.59 -11.47
C LEU A 97 5.40 3.94 -11.28
N ALA A 98 4.52 2.93 -11.30
CA ALA A 98 3.09 3.08 -11.07
C ALA A 98 2.66 2.44 -9.73
N PHE A 99 1.99 3.22 -8.88
CA PHE A 99 1.23 2.71 -7.74
C PHE A 99 -0.23 2.49 -8.15
N VAL A 100 -0.69 1.25 -8.14
CA VAL A 100 -2.04 0.87 -8.58
C VAL A 100 -2.81 0.28 -7.41
N GLY A 101 -3.87 0.95 -6.95
CA GLY A 101 -4.54 0.51 -5.75
C GLY A 101 -5.49 1.47 -5.04
N ASP A 102 -5.64 1.22 -3.74
CA ASP A 102 -6.49 1.97 -2.82
C ASP A 102 -5.75 3.14 -2.13
N SER A 103 -6.35 3.69 -1.07
CA SER A 103 -5.79 4.81 -0.32
C SER A 103 -4.51 4.47 0.42
N VAL A 104 -4.27 3.20 0.74
CA VAL A 104 -3.01 2.76 1.34
C VAL A 104 -1.92 2.66 0.28
N ALA A 105 -2.27 2.34 -0.98
CA ALA A 105 -1.35 2.47 -2.11
C ALA A 105 -0.91 3.93 -2.32
N ARG A 106 -1.86 4.87 -2.23
CA ARG A 106 -1.58 6.32 -2.26
C ARG A 106 -0.69 6.76 -1.09
N ASN A 107 -0.94 6.24 0.12
CA ASN A 107 -0.13 6.54 1.30
C ASN A 107 1.33 6.07 1.13
N HIS A 108 1.56 4.90 0.51
CA HIS A 108 2.92 4.44 0.15
C HIS A 108 3.61 5.41 -0.82
N MET A 109 2.89 5.81 -1.88
CA MET A 109 3.39 6.77 -2.86
C MET A 109 3.74 8.11 -2.21
N GLN A 110 2.89 8.61 -1.30
CA GLN A 110 3.13 9.85 -0.57
C GLN A 110 4.38 9.77 0.33
N SER A 111 4.59 8.65 1.04
CA SER A 111 5.83 8.39 1.77
C SER A 111 7.05 8.50 0.85
N LEU A 112 7.00 7.85 -0.32
CA LEU A 112 8.09 7.90 -1.30
C LEU A 112 8.35 9.33 -1.80
N ILE A 113 7.30 10.12 -2.12
CA ILE A 113 7.45 11.54 -2.48
C ILE A 113 8.19 12.30 -1.38
N CYS A 114 7.80 12.11 -0.12
CA CYS A 114 8.42 12.85 0.98
C CYS A 114 9.87 12.46 1.21
N LEU A 115 10.21 11.18 1.07
CA LEU A 115 11.61 10.75 1.12
C LEU A 115 12.43 11.36 -0.03
N LEU A 116 11.90 11.36 -1.25
CA LEU A 116 12.59 11.90 -2.43
C LEU A 116 12.68 13.43 -2.43
N SER A 117 11.76 14.13 -1.75
CA SER A 117 11.77 15.59 -1.62
C SER A 117 13.02 16.15 -0.94
N ARG A 118 13.77 15.30 -0.22
CA ARG A 118 15.09 15.61 0.33
C ARG A 118 16.14 15.87 -0.75
N VAL A 119 15.88 15.46 -1.99
CA VAL A 119 16.76 15.61 -3.15
C VAL A 119 16.10 16.48 -4.21
N GLU A 120 14.87 16.15 -4.64
CA GLU A 120 14.13 16.90 -5.65
C GLU A 120 12.63 16.83 -5.37
N TYR A 121 11.91 17.95 -5.52
CA TYR A 121 10.45 17.93 -5.57
C TYR A 121 9.99 17.65 -7.00
N PRO A 122 9.04 16.73 -7.23
CA PRO A 122 8.57 16.48 -8.57
C PRO A 122 7.58 17.55 -9.05
N VAL A 123 7.42 17.63 -10.37
CA VAL A 123 6.39 18.46 -11.01
C VAL A 123 5.20 17.61 -11.44
N ASP A 124 3.97 18.12 -11.28
CA ASP A 124 2.76 17.46 -11.79
C ASP A 124 2.76 17.51 -13.32
N VAL A 125 2.69 16.35 -13.95
CA VAL A 125 2.64 16.15 -15.41
C VAL A 125 1.40 15.34 -15.81
N SER A 126 0.36 15.38 -14.99
CA SER A 126 -0.90 14.67 -15.24
C SER A 126 -1.55 15.17 -16.52
N ILE A 127 -2.07 14.22 -17.31
CA ILE A 127 -2.71 14.51 -18.60
C ILE A 127 -4.03 15.27 -18.41
N ARG A 128 -4.70 15.05 -17.27
CA ARG A 128 -6.00 15.63 -16.92
C ARG A 128 -5.99 16.10 -15.46
N PRO A 129 -6.84 17.08 -15.10
CA PRO A 129 -7.03 17.49 -13.72
C PRO A 129 -7.86 16.44 -12.96
N ASP A 130 -7.30 15.25 -12.80
CA ASP A 130 -7.92 14.13 -12.07
C ASP A 130 -7.12 13.85 -10.79
N PHE A 131 -7.82 13.70 -9.67
CA PHE A 131 -7.21 13.35 -8.38
C PHE A 131 -7.05 11.85 -8.18
N ASN A 132 -7.76 11.04 -8.96
CA ASN A 132 -7.67 9.58 -8.95
C ASN A 132 -6.48 9.08 -9.75
N PHE A 133 -6.05 9.84 -10.76
CA PHE A 133 -4.97 9.47 -11.67
C PHE A 133 -3.98 10.63 -11.78
N LYS A 134 -2.84 10.50 -11.10
CA LYS A 134 -1.81 11.55 -11.05
C LYS A 134 -0.47 11.04 -11.55
N ARG A 135 0.29 11.93 -12.17
CA ARG A 135 1.66 11.70 -12.65
C ARG A 135 2.58 12.81 -12.19
N TRP A 136 3.73 12.42 -11.68
CA TRP A 136 4.76 13.30 -11.14
C TRP A 136 6.09 12.98 -11.80
N ARG A 137 6.82 14.02 -12.24
CA ARG A 137 8.12 13.84 -12.87
C ARG A 137 9.22 14.51 -12.05
N TYR A 138 10.24 13.73 -11.72
CA TYR A 138 11.52 14.20 -11.18
C TYR A 138 12.41 14.56 -12.37
N THR A 139 12.51 15.84 -12.64
CA THR A 139 13.03 16.37 -13.91
C THR A 139 14.51 16.06 -14.09
N THR A 140 15.30 16.13 -13.02
CA THR A 140 16.75 15.88 -13.05
C THR A 140 17.07 14.42 -13.36
N TYR A 141 16.18 13.52 -12.94
CA TYR A 141 16.35 12.07 -13.09
C TYR A 141 15.59 11.50 -14.28
N ASN A 142 14.76 12.30 -14.96
CA ASN A 142 13.80 11.81 -15.94
C ASN A 142 12.99 10.61 -15.42
N PHE A 143 12.67 10.63 -14.12
CA PHE A 143 11.90 9.58 -13.46
C PHE A 143 10.45 10.01 -13.36
N THR A 144 9.53 9.15 -13.82
CA THR A 144 8.09 9.42 -13.75
C THR A 144 7.41 8.47 -12.78
N MET A 145 6.71 9.02 -11.80
CA MET A 145 5.90 8.25 -10.87
C MET A 145 4.43 8.54 -11.10
N ALA A 146 3.59 7.51 -11.07
CA ALA A 146 2.15 7.64 -11.24
C ALA A 146 1.37 6.93 -10.14
N THR A 147 0.13 7.37 -9.92
CA THR A 147 -0.83 6.66 -9.09
C THR A 147 -2.13 6.44 -9.87
N PHE A 148 -2.68 5.25 -9.74
CA PHE A 148 -3.95 4.83 -10.32
C PHE A 148 -4.89 4.40 -9.19
N TRP A 149 -5.92 5.20 -8.94
CA TRP A 149 -6.94 4.89 -7.96
C TRP A 149 -7.89 3.81 -8.48
N THR A 150 -7.70 2.60 -7.98
CA THR A 150 -8.55 1.45 -8.25
C THR A 150 -8.67 0.62 -6.98
N PRO A 151 -9.58 0.98 -6.06
CA PRO A 151 -9.60 0.42 -4.70
C PRO A 151 -9.85 -1.08 -4.64
N TYR A 152 -10.34 -1.67 -5.74
CA TYR A 152 -10.57 -3.10 -5.88
C TYR A 152 -9.73 -3.74 -7.00
N LEU A 153 -8.87 -2.99 -7.70
CA LEU A 153 -8.04 -3.40 -8.86
C LEU A 153 -8.80 -3.85 -10.12
N ILE A 154 -10.10 -4.11 -10.01
CA ILE A 154 -10.99 -4.61 -11.08
C ILE A 154 -12.15 -3.66 -11.30
N LYS A 155 -12.89 -3.88 -12.39
CA LYS A 155 -14.04 -3.05 -12.73
C LYS A 155 -15.04 -3.06 -11.57
N ARG A 156 -15.49 -1.86 -11.22
CA ARG A 156 -16.45 -1.64 -10.14
C ARG A 156 -17.50 -0.62 -10.51
N LYS A 157 -18.66 -0.73 -9.87
CA LYS A 157 -19.72 0.28 -9.91
C LYS A 157 -20.17 0.60 -8.49
N GLU A 158 -20.29 1.88 -8.19
CA GLU A 158 -20.86 2.35 -6.92
C GLU A 158 -22.37 2.56 -7.07
N SER A 159 -23.13 2.22 -6.03
CA SER A 159 -24.56 2.50 -6.00
C SER A 159 -24.82 4.00 -5.86
N TYR A 160 -25.96 4.48 -6.39
CA TYR A 160 -26.34 5.90 -6.31
C TYR A 160 -26.47 6.42 -4.87
N ASN A 161 -26.85 5.54 -3.94
CA ASN A 161 -27.02 5.89 -2.54
C ASN A 161 -25.70 5.84 -1.77
N GLY A 162 -24.55 5.57 -2.43
CA GLY A 162 -23.25 5.41 -1.80
C GLY A 162 -23.12 4.12 -0.97
N GLY A 163 -21.89 3.69 -0.76
CA GLY A 163 -21.57 2.67 0.26
C GLY A 163 -21.77 1.20 -0.11
N LEU A 164 -22.42 0.91 -1.24
CA LEU A 164 -22.49 -0.44 -1.82
C LEU A 164 -21.73 -0.47 -3.15
N PHE A 165 -20.81 -1.41 -3.28
CA PHE A 165 -20.00 -1.56 -4.48
C PHE A 165 -20.30 -2.88 -5.17
N SER A 166 -20.55 -2.82 -6.47
CA SER A 166 -20.61 -3.98 -7.36
C SER A 166 -19.25 -4.22 -7.97
N LEU A 167 -18.67 -5.40 -7.75
CA LEU A 167 -17.40 -5.81 -8.32
C LEU A 167 -17.64 -6.83 -9.44
N TYR A 168 -17.06 -6.59 -10.61
CA TYR A 168 -17.16 -7.47 -11.76
C TYR A 168 -15.90 -8.34 -11.78
N LEU A 169 -16.00 -9.51 -11.16
CA LEU A 169 -14.86 -10.34 -10.75
C LEU A 169 -14.05 -10.90 -11.92
N ASP A 170 -14.59 -10.87 -13.14
CA ASP A 170 -13.96 -11.32 -14.38
C ASP A 170 -13.68 -10.18 -15.39
N GLU A 171 -13.84 -8.92 -14.99
CA GLU A 171 -13.65 -7.74 -15.85
C GLU A 171 -12.50 -6.83 -15.35
N PHE A 172 -11.68 -6.37 -16.28
CA PHE A 172 -10.56 -5.46 -16.00
C PHE A 172 -11.06 -4.02 -15.74
N ASP A 173 -10.35 -3.32 -14.86
CA ASP A 173 -10.52 -1.87 -14.72
C ASP A 173 -9.66 -1.14 -15.76
N GLU A 174 -10.30 -0.75 -16.86
CA GLU A 174 -9.66 -0.16 -18.03
C GLU A 174 -8.92 1.15 -17.74
N GLU A 175 -9.28 1.86 -16.67
CA GLU A 175 -8.65 3.14 -16.31
C GLU A 175 -7.14 2.97 -16.05
N TRP A 176 -6.73 1.89 -15.38
CA TRP A 176 -5.32 1.60 -15.13
C TRP A 176 -4.75 0.60 -16.14
N THR A 177 -5.50 -0.44 -16.54
CA THR A 177 -4.94 -1.50 -17.39
C THR A 177 -4.54 -1.01 -18.79
N ASN A 178 -5.20 0.04 -19.30
CA ASN A 178 -4.86 0.63 -20.60
C ASN A 178 -3.60 1.52 -20.57
N GLN A 179 -3.08 1.85 -19.38
CA GLN A 179 -1.99 2.80 -19.22
C GLN A 179 -0.72 2.18 -18.65
N VAL A 180 -0.82 1.12 -17.84
CA VAL A 180 0.34 0.59 -17.11
C VAL A 180 1.40 -0.09 -17.97
N GLU A 181 1.11 -0.41 -19.23
CA GLU A 181 2.07 -1.09 -20.12
C GLU A 181 3.34 -0.23 -20.38
N GLU A 182 3.24 1.09 -20.26
CA GLU A 182 4.38 2.01 -20.45
C GLU A 182 5.32 2.09 -19.24
N PHE A 183 4.95 1.48 -18.10
CA PHE A 183 5.71 1.60 -16.86
C PHE A 183 6.80 0.54 -16.73
N ASP A 184 7.95 0.90 -16.16
CA ASP A 184 9.03 -0.05 -15.88
C ASP A 184 8.77 -0.86 -14.61
N TYR A 185 8.04 -0.26 -13.66
CA TYR A 185 7.69 -0.85 -12.39
C TYR A 185 6.22 -0.61 -12.07
N ILE A 186 5.53 -1.65 -11.61
CA ILE A 186 4.14 -1.55 -11.13
C ILE A 186 4.08 -2.09 -9.71
N ILE A 187 3.53 -1.34 -8.76
CA ILE A 187 3.21 -1.81 -7.41
C ILE A 187 1.70 -1.93 -7.31
N LEU A 188 1.20 -3.18 -7.37
CA LEU A 188 -0.21 -3.51 -7.15
C LEU A 188 -0.49 -3.71 -5.68
N SER A 189 -1.53 -3.05 -5.17
CA SER A 189 -1.86 -3.15 -3.76
C SER A 189 -3.30 -2.72 -3.45
N ALA A 190 -4.08 -3.56 -2.79
CA ALA A 190 -5.45 -3.25 -2.37
C ALA A 190 -5.85 -4.12 -1.19
N GLY A 191 -6.80 -3.67 -0.37
CA GLY A 191 -7.22 -4.41 0.81
C GLY A 191 -8.43 -3.85 1.52
N GLN A 192 -8.26 -2.66 2.07
CA GLN A 192 -9.16 -2.10 3.09
C GLN A 192 -10.59 -1.89 2.59
N TRP A 193 -10.73 -1.62 1.28
CA TRP A 193 -12.03 -1.45 0.64
C TRP A 193 -12.83 -2.75 0.52
N PHE A 194 -12.17 -3.91 0.51
CA PHE A 194 -12.86 -5.19 0.39
C PHE A 194 -13.66 -5.57 1.65
N LEU A 195 -13.37 -4.94 2.79
CA LEU A 195 -14.09 -5.13 4.07
C LEU A 195 -15.44 -4.39 4.12
N ARG A 196 -15.84 -3.73 3.03
CA ARG A 196 -17.13 -3.04 2.89
C ARG A 196 -18.21 -4.00 2.38
N PRO A 197 -19.49 -3.62 2.43
CA PRO A 197 -20.53 -4.34 1.70
C PRO A 197 -20.26 -4.37 0.19
N LEU A 198 -20.23 -5.57 -0.38
CA LEU A 198 -19.95 -5.82 -1.80
C LEU A 198 -20.99 -6.73 -2.43
N ILE A 199 -21.28 -6.50 -3.71
CA ILE A 199 -21.98 -7.45 -4.58
C ILE A 199 -21.00 -7.94 -5.64
N PHE A 200 -20.98 -9.24 -5.85
CA PHE A 200 -20.10 -9.89 -6.81
C PHE A 200 -20.86 -10.25 -8.09
N TYR A 201 -20.30 -9.83 -9.21
CA TYR A 201 -20.77 -10.16 -10.55
C TYR A 201 -19.74 -11.04 -11.27
N GLU A 202 -20.22 -12.03 -12.01
CA GLU A 202 -19.45 -12.75 -13.02
C GLU A 202 -20.27 -12.94 -14.28
N LYS A 203 -19.67 -12.69 -15.44
CA LYS A 203 -20.36 -12.80 -16.74
C LYS A 203 -21.70 -12.06 -16.76
N GLY A 204 -21.74 -10.89 -16.10
CA GLY A 204 -22.93 -10.04 -15.96
C GLY A 204 -23.98 -10.50 -14.96
N ASN A 205 -23.80 -11.61 -14.25
CA ASN A 205 -24.77 -12.14 -13.27
C ASN A 205 -24.27 -12.00 -11.85
N ILE A 206 -25.18 -11.76 -10.90
CA ILE A 206 -24.86 -11.75 -9.47
C ILE A 206 -24.53 -13.18 -9.03
N VAL A 207 -23.35 -13.38 -8.47
CA VAL A 207 -22.90 -14.68 -7.93
C VAL A 207 -22.91 -14.72 -6.41
N GLY A 208 -22.91 -13.56 -5.74
CA GLY A 208 -22.98 -13.46 -4.29
C GLY A 208 -22.64 -12.08 -3.76
N CYS A 209 -22.38 -11.98 -2.47
CA CYS A 209 -22.03 -10.75 -1.78
C CYS A 209 -21.08 -10.98 -0.60
N HIS A 210 -20.52 -9.88 -0.13
CA HIS A 210 -19.92 -9.77 1.20
C HIS A 210 -20.70 -8.73 2.00
N TYR A 211 -21.09 -9.06 3.23
CA TYR A 211 -22.02 -8.26 4.04
C TYR A 211 -23.29 -7.89 3.27
N CYS A 212 -24.01 -8.93 2.86
CA CYS A 212 -25.26 -8.81 2.11
C CYS A 212 -26.27 -7.93 2.87
N LEU A 213 -26.67 -6.80 2.27
CA LEU A 213 -27.65 -5.90 2.86
C LEU A 213 -29.07 -6.39 2.56
N PRO A 214 -29.99 -6.43 3.56
CA PRO A 214 -31.36 -6.92 3.38
C PRO A 214 -32.15 -6.22 2.27
N ASP A 215 -31.89 -4.92 2.06
CA ASP A 215 -32.59 -4.09 1.07
C ASP A 215 -31.99 -4.17 -0.34
N SER A 216 -30.93 -4.96 -0.54
CA SER A 216 -30.48 -5.30 -1.88
C SER A 216 -31.46 -6.35 -2.42
N ASN A 217 -32.35 -5.94 -3.34
CA ASN A 217 -33.39 -6.75 -4.02
C ASN A 217 -32.86 -7.98 -4.81
N ASN A 218 -31.72 -8.55 -4.44
CA ASN A 218 -30.87 -9.37 -5.29
C ASN A 218 -30.76 -10.83 -4.83
N ASN A 219 -31.37 -11.24 -3.69
CA ASN A 219 -31.29 -12.62 -3.15
C ASN A 219 -29.86 -13.21 -3.17
N ALA A 220 -28.84 -12.37 -3.01
CA ALA A 220 -27.47 -12.75 -3.21
C ALA A 220 -26.95 -13.59 -2.02
N THR A 221 -26.19 -14.64 -2.31
CA THR A 221 -25.60 -15.51 -1.28
C THR A 221 -24.38 -14.85 -0.64
N GLU A 222 -24.28 -14.87 0.69
CA GLU A 222 -23.07 -14.44 1.41
C GLU A 222 -21.94 -15.43 1.10
N LEU A 223 -20.89 -14.93 0.43
CA LEU A 223 -19.70 -15.71 0.08
C LEU A 223 -18.48 -15.30 0.90
N GLY A 224 -18.59 -14.24 1.71
CA GLY A 224 -17.50 -13.68 2.49
C GLY A 224 -16.51 -12.86 1.67
N VAL A 225 -15.67 -12.11 2.37
CA VAL A 225 -14.71 -11.17 1.75
C VAL A 225 -13.65 -11.88 0.90
N SER A 226 -13.18 -13.05 1.36
CA SER A 226 -12.08 -13.77 0.73
C SER A 226 -12.42 -14.26 -0.68
N TYR A 227 -13.70 -14.54 -0.97
CA TYR A 227 -14.16 -14.94 -2.30
C TYR A 227 -13.92 -13.83 -3.33
N GLY A 228 -14.46 -12.64 -3.08
CA GLY A 228 -14.32 -11.49 -3.97
C GLY A 228 -12.88 -11.01 -4.06
N TYR A 229 -12.18 -10.96 -2.93
CA TYR A 229 -10.78 -10.54 -2.84
C TYR A 229 -9.85 -11.42 -3.70
N ARG A 230 -9.98 -12.74 -3.55
CA ARG A 230 -9.21 -13.72 -4.33
C ARG A 230 -9.41 -13.52 -5.84
N LYS A 231 -10.66 -13.42 -6.28
CA LYS A 231 -10.97 -13.27 -7.70
C LYS A 231 -10.55 -11.91 -8.26
N ALA A 232 -10.65 -10.84 -7.47
CA ALA A 232 -10.15 -9.54 -7.87
C ALA A 232 -8.63 -9.56 -8.13
N PHE A 233 -7.83 -10.12 -7.22
CA PHE A 233 -6.39 -10.27 -7.44
C PHE A 233 -6.07 -11.18 -8.63
N ARG A 234 -6.78 -12.30 -8.78
CA ARG A 234 -6.65 -13.17 -9.95
C ARG A 234 -6.84 -12.40 -11.26
N THR A 235 -7.91 -11.61 -11.33
CA THR A 235 -8.27 -10.84 -12.53
C THR A 235 -7.30 -9.68 -12.77
N ALA A 236 -6.87 -8.97 -11.73
CA ALA A 236 -5.86 -7.91 -11.84
C ALA A 236 -4.51 -8.45 -12.33
N PHE A 237 -4.06 -9.59 -11.80
CA PHE A 237 -2.84 -10.22 -12.28
C PHE A 237 -2.97 -10.79 -13.69
N LYS A 238 -4.15 -11.33 -14.04
CA LYS A 238 -4.44 -11.73 -15.42
C LYS A 238 -4.36 -10.53 -16.37
N ALA A 239 -4.77 -9.34 -15.94
CA ALA A 239 -4.62 -8.13 -16.74
C ALA A 239 -3.14 -7.85 -17.04
N ILE A 240 -2.26 -7.86 -16.03
CA ILE A 240 -0.80 -7.74 -16.21
C ILE A 240 -0.25 -8.83 -17.14
N ASN A 241 -0.59 -10.10 -16.85
CA ASN A 241 -0.15 -11.23 -17.65
C ASN A 241 -0.67 -11.17 -19.09
N SER A 242 -1.72 -10.39 -19.39
CA SER A 242 -2.26 -10.22 -20.73
C SER A 242 -1.56 -9.14 -21.55
N LEU A 243 -0.86 -8.19 -20.91
CA LEU A 243 -0.16 -7.08 -21.57
C LEU A 243 0.91 -7.61 -22.54
N LYS A 244 0.84 -7.18 -23.80
CA LYS A 244 1.64 -7.76 -24.90
C LYS A 244 3.07 -7.25 -24.89
N ASN A 245 3.25 -5.96 -24.59
CA ASN A 245 4.52 -5.26 -24.68
C ASN A 245 5.13 -4.94 -23.30
N TYR A 246 4.44 -5.24 -22.21
CA TYR A 246 4.98 -5.01 -20.87
C TYR A 246 6.21 -5.89 -20.61
N LYS A 247 7.32 -5.26 -20.20
CA LYS A 247 8.60 -5.91 -19.87
C LYS A 247 9.12 -5.52 -18.47
N GLY A 248 8.34 -4.74 -17.73
CA GLY A 248 8.69 -4.26 -16.41
C GLY A 248 8.62 -5.32 -15.32
N ILE A 249 8.79 -4.86 -14.07
CA ILE A 249 8.65 -5.69 -12.87
C ILE A 249 7.39 -5.30 -12.11
N THR A 250 6.53 -6.29 -11.87
CA THR A 250 5.30 -6.11 -11.08
C THR A 250 5.53 -6.57 -9.65
N TYR A 251 5.49 -5.64 -8.72
CA TYR A 251 5.47 -5.89 -7.29
C TYR A 251 4.02 -6.05 -6.81
N LEU A 252 3.79 -7.05 -5.97
CA LEU A 252 2.63 -7.08 -5.09
C LEU A 252 3.06 -6.54 -3.73
N ARG A 253 2.47 -5.42 -3.27
CA ARG A 253 2.55 -5.04 -1.85
C ARG A 253 1.43 -5.73 -1.08
N THR A 254 1.78 -6.55 -0.10
CA THR A 254 0.79 -7.39 0.60
C THR A 254 -0.20 -6.56 1.42
N PHE A 255 -1.32 -7.20 1.80
CA PHE A 255 -2.35 -6.59 2.65
C PHE A 255 -1.74 -6.08 3.96
N VAL A 256 -2.15 -4.90 4.42
CA VAL A 256 -1.72 -4.36 5.72
C VAL A 256 -2.94 -4.18 6.62
N PRO A 257 -2.93 -4.72 7.86
CA PRO A 257 -4.07 -4.65 8.75
C PRO A 257 -4.30 -3.24 9.28
N SER A 258 -5.55 -2.95 9.64
CA SER A 258 -5.90 -1.83 10.50
C SER A 258 -5.80 -2.25 11.97
N HIS A 259 -5.61 -1.29 12.87
CA HIS A 259 -5.43 -1.57 14.30
C HIS A 259 -6.54 -0.93 15.17
N PHE A 260 -7.79 -1.15 14.78
CA PHE A 260 -8.92 -0.72 15.60
C PHE A 260 -9.01 -1.55 16.89
N GLU A 261 -9.18 -0.85 18.00
CA GLU A 261 -9.44 -1.38 19.33
C GLU A 261 -10.73 -0.77 19.87
N ASN A 262 -11.40 -1.50 20.78
CA ASN A 262 -12.59 -1.03 21.50
C ASN A 262 -13.78 -0.64 20.60
N GLY A 263 -13.82 -1.14 19.36
CA GLY A 263 -14.92 -0.91 18.42
C GLY A 263 -14.49 -1.12 16.98
N LEU A 264 -15.46 -1.20 16.08
CA LEU A 264 -15.20 -1.18 14.63
C LEU A 264 -14.92 0.25 14.17
N TRP A 265 -14.36 0.37 12.96
CA TRP A 265 -14.07 1.66 12.32
C TRP A 265 -15.27 2.63 12.29
N ASN A 266 -16.50 2.11 12.20
CA ASN A 266 -17.75 2.88 12.20
C ASN A 266 -18.54 2.81 13.52
N LYS A 267 -17.99 2.19 14.56
CA LYS A 267 -18.64 2.01 15.88
C LYS A 267 -17.74 2.48 17.02
N GLY A 268 -17.04 3.59 16.81
CA GLY A 268 -16.23 4.24 17.86
C GLY A 268 -14.88 3.58 18.15
N GLY A 269 -14.41 2.67 17.30
CA GLY A 269 -13.07 2.08 17.43
C GLY A 269 -11.95 3.14 17.34
N ASN A 270 -10.82 2.84 17.96
CA ASN A 270 -9.64 3.73 17.98
C ASN A 270 -8.32 2.93 18.03
N CYS A 271 -7.19 3.59 17.79
CA CYS A 271 -5.83 3.04 17.80
C CYS A 271 -4.98 3.96 18.69
N VAL A 272 -4.95 3.67 19.99
CA VAL A 272 -4.33 4.55 21.00
C VAL A 272 -2.97 4.04 21.48
N ARG A 273 -2.49 2.94 20.91
CA ARG A 273 -1.18 2.38 21.25
C ARG A 273 -0.09 3.35 20.83
N THR A 274 0.93 3.45 21.68
CA THR A 274 2.06 4.39 21.57
C THR A 274 3.39 3.67 21.33
N ARG A 275 3.34 2.34 21.23
CA ARG A 275 4.52 1.51 20.97
C ARG A 275 4.18 0.35 20.04
N PRO A 276 5.17 -0.17 19.32
CA PRO A 276 5.02 -1.41 18.58
C PRO A 276 4.63 -2.59 19.47
N PHE A 277 4.02 -3.59 18.85
CA PHE A 277 3.89 -4.91 19.45
C PHE A 277 5.25 -5.61 19.49
N ARG A 278 5.49 -6.34 20.58
CA ARG A 278 6.50 -7.40 20.60
C ARG A 278 5.98 -8.59 19.82
N ARG A 279 6.89 -9.44 19.34
CA ARG A 279 6.56 -10.62 18.51
C ARG A 279 5.51 -11.55 19.12
N ASN A 280 5.46 -11.67 20.44
CA ASN A 280 4.53 -12.54 21.16
C ASN A 280 3.25 -11.84 21.63
N GLU A 281 3.07 -10.55 21.32
CA GLU A 281 1.89 -9.77 21.74
C GLU A 281 0.77 -9.80 20.70
N THR A 282 1.05 -10.25 19.47
CA THR A 282 0.06 -10.35 18.40
C THR A 282 0.47 -11.39 17.36
N GLN A 283 -0.50 -11.87 16.59
CA GLN A 283 -0.30 -12.79 15.48
C GLN A 283 -1.30 -12.51 14.36
N LEU A 284 -0.95 -12.91 13.14
CA LEU A 284 -1.83 -12.75 11.99
C LEU A 284 -2.96 -13.80 12.04
N GLU A 285 -4.20 -13.36 12.19
CA GLU A 285 -5.35 -14.26 12.36
C GLU A 285 -6.64 -13.72 11.72
N GLY A 286 -7.70 -14.54 11.77
CA GLY A 286 -9.03 -14.20 11.26
C GLY A 286 -9.05 -13.80 9.79
N GLU A 287 -9.91 -12.84 9.46
CA GLU A 287 -10.11 -12.34 8.09
C GLU A 287 -8.80 -11.82 7.47
N THR A 288 -7.95 -11.15 8.26
CA THR A 288 -6.65 -10.65 7.78
C THR A 288 -5.76 -11.79 7.27
N LEU A 289 -5.68 -12.91 7.99
CA LEU A 289 -4.92 -14.08 7.58
C LEU A 289 -5.49 -14.70 6.30
N GLU A 290 -6.82 -14.74 6.16
CA GLU A 290 -7.48 -15.25 4.97
C GLU A 290 -7.18 -14.41 3.73
N LEU A 291 -7.30 -13.08 3.85
CA LEU A 291 -6.97 -12.15 2.77
C LEU A 291 -5.50 -12.27 2.37
N TYR A 292 -4.59 -12.29 3.34
CA TYR A 292 -3.16 -12.46 3.10
C TYR A 292 -2.86 -13.76 2.35
N LYS A 293 -3.40 -14.90 2.79
CA LYS A 293 -3.22 -16.20 2.12
C LYS A 293 -3.79 -16.21 0.71
N ALA A 294 -4.99 -15.66 0.52
CA ALA A 294 -5.61 -15.56 -0.80
C ALA A 294 -4.74 -14.72 -1.75
N GLN A 295 -4.20 -13.59 -1.28
CA GLN A 295 -3.31 -12.74 -2.05
C GLN A 295 -2.05 -13.47 -2.50
N LEU A 296 -1.39 -14.18 -1.57
CA LEU A 296 -0.17 -14.93 -1.86
C LEU A 296 -0.39 -16.08 -2.84
N GLU A 297 -1.53 -16.77 -2.73
CA GLU A 297 -1.85 -17.87 -3.63
C GLU A 297 -2.05 -17.37 -5.07
N GLU A 298 -2.86 -16.32 -5.26
CA GLU A 298 -3.07 -15.74 -6.59
C GLU A 298 -1.80 -15.09 -7.14
N PHE A 299 -0.97 -14.48 -6.30
CA PHE A 299 0.34 -13.98 -6.71
C PHE A 299 1.27 -15.09 -7.21
N ARG A 300 1.34 -16.22 -6.51
CA ARG A 300 2.15 -17.38 -6.95
C ARG A 300 1.64 -17.97 -8.26
N ASN A 301 0.33 -18.00 -8.46
CA ASN A 301 -0.27 -18.41 -9.72
C ASN A 301 0.10 -17.46 -10.86
N ALA A 302 -0.05 -16.16 -10.63
CA ALA A 302 0.31 -15.12 -11.57
C ALA A 302 1.80 -15.12 -11.93
N GLU A 303 2.69 -15.29 -10.94
CA GLU A 303 4.13 -15.39 -11.18
C GLU A 303 4.46 -16.60 -12.06
N ARG A 304 3.85 -17.76 -11.79
CA ARG A 304 4.08 -18.98 -12.57
C ARG A 304 3.65 -18.79 -14.02
N GLU A 305 2.44 -18.27 -14.25
CA GLU A 305 1.92 -17.98 -15.59
C GLU A 305 2.74 -16.90 -16.31
N GLY A 306 3.10 -15.83 -15.60
CA GLY A 306 3.86 -14.71 -16.15
C GLY A 306 5.28 -15.11 -16.55
N ARG A 307 5.89 -16.05 -15.83
CA ARG A 307 7.24 -16.57 -16.12
C ARG A 307 7.33 -17.18 -17.51
N GLU A 308 6.29 -17.89 -17.96
CA GLU A 308 6.23 -18.48 -19.31
C GLU A 308 6.28 -17.41 -20.41
N ARG A 309 5.86 -16.18 -20.09
CA ARG A 309 5.92 -15.00 -20.97
C ARG A 309 7.13 -14.09 -20.75
N GLY A 310 8.03 -14.46 -19.82
CA GLY A 310 9.17 -13.64 -19.42
C GLY A 310 8.81 -12.43 -18.54
N LEU A 311 7.62 -12.40 -17.94
CA LEU A 311 7.22 -11.35 -17.00
C LEU A 311 7.84 -11.60 -15.61
N LYS A 312 8.16 -10.51 -14.92
CA LYS A 312 8.78 -10.56 -13.59
C LYS A 312 7.77 -10.11 -12.53
N PHE A 313 7.47 -11.00 -11.59
CA PHE A 313 6.71 -10.69 -10.39
C PHE A 313 7.61 -10.70 -9.16
N ARG A 314 7.35 -9.79 -8.22
CA ARG A 314 8.07 -9.66 -6.95
C ARG A 314 7.08 -9.45 -5.81
N LEU A 315 7.36 -10.08 -4.67
CA LEU A 315 6.53 -9.95 -3.49
C LEU A 315 7.16 -8.95 -2.53
N LEU A 316 6.56 -7.76 -2.42
CA LEU A 316 6.87 -6.78 -1.40
C LEU A 316 6.01 -7.10 -0.17
N ASP A 317 6.50 -8.02 0.67
CA ASP A 317 5.74 -8.52 1.81
C ASP A 317 5.83 -7.58 3.02
N THR A 318 4.78 -6.81 3.25
CA THR A 318 4.70 -5.80 4.31
C THR A 318 3.73 -6.18 5.42
N THR A 319 2.95 -7.26 5.30
CA THR A 319 1.88 -7.59 6.25
C THR A 319 2.39 -7.72 7.67
N GLN A 320 3.44 -8.52 7.88
CA GLN A 320 3.94 -8.83 9.22
C GLN A 320 4.61 -7.62 9.89
N VAL A 321 5.37 -6.82 9.15
CA VAL A 321 5.99 -5.60 9.72
C VAL A 321 4.92 -4.61 10.16
N MET A 322 3.84 -4.46 9.38
CA MET A 322 2.79 -3.50 9.70
C MET A 322 1.84 -3.99 10.79
N LEU A 323 1.61 -5.30 10.89
CA LEU A 323 0.87 -5.90 12.01
C LEU A 323 1.49 -5.53 13.37
N LEU A 324 2.82 -5.35 13.43
CA LEU A 324 3.52 -5.06 14.67
C LEU A 324 3.55 -3.55 15.00
N ARG A 325 2.92 -2.70 14.18
CA ARG A 325 3.04 -1.23 14.26
C ARG A 325 1.72 -0.51 14.60
N PRO A 326 0.95 -0.92 15.61
CA PRO A 326 -0.29 -0.21 15.95
C PRO A 326 -0.06 1.26 16.36
N ASP A 327 1.18 1.62 16.68
CA ASP A 327 1.65 2.95 17.10
C ASP A 327 1.75 3.99 15.98
N GLY A 328 1.75 3.57 14.72
CA GLY A 328 2.02 4.48 13.60
C GLY A 328 0.80 5.02 12.88
N HIS A 329 -0.39 4.86 13.44
CA HIS A 329 -1.64 5.35 12.86
C HIS A 329 -1.94 6.81 13.26
N PRO A 330 -2.52 7.63 12.38
CA PRO A 330 -2.90 9.01 12.70
C PRO A 330 -3.98 9.11 13.80
N SER A 331 -4.82 8.08 13.97
CA SER A 331 -5.98 8.13 14.86
C SER A 331 -6.84 9.36 14.52
N ARG A 332 -7.27 10.14 15.52
CA ARG A 332 -8.04 11.39 15.35
C ARG A 332 -7.31 12.49 14.58
N TYR A 333 -6.01 12.37 14.33
CA TYR A 333 -5.21 13.37 13.63
C TYR A 333 -5.11 13.10 12.12
N GLY A 334 -5.80 12.07 11.60
CA GLY A 334 -5.88 11.79 10.16
C GLY A 334 -6.74 12.78 9.37
N HIS A 335 -7.48 13.64 10.07
CA HIS A 335 -8.45 14.58 9.51
C HIS A 335 -8.29 15.98 10.11
N TRP A 336 -8.71 16.99 9.36
CA TRP A 336 -8.77 18.34 9.91
C TRP A 336 -9.86 18.40 11.00
N PRO A 337 -9.66 19.14 12.11
CA PRO A 337 -10.62 19.18 13.22
C PRO A 337 -12.06 19.58 12.84
N GLN A 338 -12.22 20.26 11.71
CA GLN A 338 -13.49 20.78 11.21
C GLN A 338 -14.19 19.84 10.22
N GLU A 339 -13.54 18.75 9.79
CA GLU A 339 -14.11 17.82 8.82
C GLU A 339 -15.10 16.87 9.49
N ASN A 340 -16.31 16.79 8.92
CA ASN A 340 -17.30 15.79 9.32
C ASN A 340 -17.05 14.49 8.54
N VAL A 341 -16.39 13.53 9.18
CA VAL A 341 -15.94 12.28 8.54
C VAL A 341 -16.55 11.05 9.19
N THR A 342 -16.88 10.04 8.38
CA THR A 342 -17.37 8.74 8.86
C THR A 342 -16.29 7.98 9.64
N LEU A 343 -15.03 8.16 9.25
CA LEU A 343 -13.85 7.57 9.87
C LEU A 343 -13.23 8.58 10.84
N HIS A 344 -13.82 8.75 12.02
CA HIS A 344 -13.32 9.75 12.97
C HIS A 344 -11.90 9.44 13.46
N ASN A 345 -11.60 8.17 13.72
CA ASN A 345 -10.25 7.73 14.07
C ASN A 345 -9.67 6.93 12.91
N ASP A 346 -8.61 7.45 12.30
CA ASP A 346 -7.92 6.77 11.21
C ASP A 346 -6.92 5.76 11.76
N CYS A 347 -7.35 4.50 11.80
CA CYS A 347 -6.52 3.35 12.16
C CYS A 347 -6.23 2.46 10.95
N VAL A 348 -6.33 3.03 9.74
CA VAL A 348 -6.16 2.35 8.46
C VAL A 348 -4.90 2.87 7.75
N HIS A 349 -4.73 4.19 7.72
CA HIS A 349 -3.57 4.86 7.11
C HIS A 349 -2.45 5.08 8.12
N TRP A 350 -1.32 5.54 7.64
CA TRP A 350 -0.08 5.62 8.39
C TRP A 350 0.44 7.05 8.41
N CYS A 351 0.95 7.47 9.56
CA CYS A 351 1.64 8.75 9.73
C CYS A 351 2.83 8.88 8.77
N LEU A 352 3.08 10.10 8.32
CA LEU A 352 4.25 10.48 7.52
C LEU A 352 5.03 11.62 8.20
N PRO A 353 6.35 11.45 8.46
CA PRO A 353 7.10 10.20 8.36
C PRO A 353 6.60 9.17 9.39
N GLY A 354 6.89 7.89 9.18
CA GLY A 354 6.35 6.82 10.04
C GLY A 354 6.67 5.40 9.56
N PRO A 355 5.98 4.36 10.10
CA PRO A 355 6.31 2.97 9.80
C PRO A 355 6.27 2.62 8.31
N ILE A 356 5.39 3.31 7.57
CA ILE A 356 5.22 3.15 6.13
C ILE A 356 6.48 3.47 5.32
N ASP A 357 7.41 4.26 5.86
CA ASP A 357 8.69 4.55 5.22
C ASP A 357 9.53 3.26 5.04
N THR A 358 9.33 2.25 5.90
CA THR A 358 9.99 0.93 5.81
C THR A 358 9.64 0.21 4.49
N TRP A 359 8.48 0.50 3.89
CA TRP A 359 8.12 -0.11 2.60
C TRP A 359 9.06 0.36 1.49
N ASN A 360 9.55 1.60 1.59
CA ASN A 360 10.51 2.16 0.65
C ASN A 360 11.92 1.60 0.90
N ASP A 361 12.30 1.33 2.14
CA ASP A 361 13.55 0.60 2.47
C ASP A 361 13.57 -0.75 1.74
N PHE A 362 12.49 -1.54 1.88
CA PHE A 362 12.35 -2.82 1.18
C PHE A 362 12.35 -2.66 -0.34
N LEU A 363 11.61 -1.68 -0.86
CA LEU A 363 11.51 -1.46 -2.30
C LEU A 363 12.88 -1.16 -2.91
N LEU A 364 13.66 -0.27 -2.29
CA LEU A 364 15.00 0.08 -2.76
C LEU A 364 15.92 -1.14 -2.79
N GLU A 365 15.97 -1.91 -1.71
CA GLU A 365 16.83 -3.10 -1.65
C GLU A 365 16.39 -4.19 -2.64
N MET A 366 15.08 -4.43 -2.79
CA MET A 366 14.57 -5.35 -3.80
C MET A 366 14.92 -4.90 -5.22
N MET A 367 14.82 -3.59 -5.51
CA MET A 367 15.15 -3.04 -6.82
C MET A 367 16.65 -3.14 -7.14
N LYS A 368 17.54 -3.03 -6.14
CA LYS A 368 18.98 -3.24 -6.32
C LYS A 368 19.29 -4.68 -6.73
N ILE A 369 18.61 -5.65 -6.11
CA ILE A 369 18.77 -7.07 -6.45
C ILE A 369 18.30 -7.33 -7.89
N ASP A 370 17.22 -6.69 -8.33
CA ASP A 370 16.67 -6.89 -9.68
C ASP A 370 17.56 -6.35 -10.82
N LEU A 371 18.60 -5.55 -10.50
CA LEU A 371 19.61 -5.07 -11.44
C LEU A 371 20.78 -6.04 -11.66
N HIS A 372 20.92 -7.04 -10.78
CA HIS A 372 21.96 -8.07 -10.84
C HIS A 372 21.34 -9.43 -11.19
#